data_AF-A0A1N6R0Z5-F1
#
_entry.id   AF-A0A1N6R0Z5-F1
#
_cell.length_a   1.000
_cell.length_b   1.000
_cell.length_c   1.000
_cell.angle_alpha   90.00
_cell.angle_beta   90.00
_cell.angle_gamma   90.00
#
_symmetry.space_group_name_H-M   'P 1'
#
loop_
_entity.id
_entity.type
_entity.pdbx_description
1 polymer ?
#
loop_
_entity_poly.entity_id
_entity_poly.type
_entity_poly.pdbx_seq_one_letter_code
_entity_poly.pdbx_strand_id
1 'polypeptide(L)'
;MVEHALQHWEGRYSTVLRSLAVDPHAATIDDLSLLREFALLQTFRTRGHVTRLTELVRRQREDILAASEGRRLDIMKELPIRQAVDMSIGHFLNSRASVTDLDSCLIVNGTRKQLVTSDDPAVLTNRYFLQRLREESSGLISAGAILYLPLSPRLAFLAFDGDIYYAPDRQGNVISVNKAEAISELNEMQVLNSKHNIYYGDPRAEAQVGEEMERFTQRRRTELVHIQYFRLTGIKNEVEHYEPMDALEIRPGGEWITSFNFLQVHPSRWTRLLNFRLRPRFVDTGTRVGHIRPRVVVPGRHRKKVDRPIILGKKPRL
;
A
#
# COMPACT_ATOMS: atom_id res chain seq x y z
N MET A 1 -9.16 -15.37 -20.09
CA MET A 1 -8.09 -16.02 -19.28
C MET A 1 -7.98 -15.38 -17.89
N VAL A 2 -7.89 -14.05 -17.80
CA VAL A 2 -7.88 -13.28 -16.54
C VAL A 2 -9.13 -13.47 -15.68
N GLU A 3 -10.33 -13.36 -16.26
CA GLU A 3 -11.61 -13.51 -15.53
C GLU A 3 -11.78 -14.89 -14.89
N HIS A 4 -11.30 -15.94 -15.58
CA HIS A 4 -11.35 -17.32 -15.11
C HIS A 4 -10.41 -17.56 -13.92
N ALA A 5 -9.26 -16.88 -13.92
CA ALA A 5 -8.34 -16.89 -12.78
C ALA A 5 -8.97 -16.20 -11.56
N LEU A 6 -9.69 -15.09 -11.75
CA LEU A 6 -10.34 -14.31 -10.68
C LEU A 6 -11.56 -15.04 -10.07
N GLN A 7 -12.35 -15.76 -10.86
CA GLN A 7 -13.51 -16.52 -10.36
C GLN A 7 -13.15 -17.54 -9.27
N HIS A 8 -11.98 -18.18 -9.38
CA HIS A 8 -11.51 -19.12 -8.36
C HIS A 8 -11.31 -18.45 -6.99
N TRP A 9 -10.84 -17.20 -6.98
CA TRP A 9 -10.64 -16.42 -5.75
C TRP A 9 -11.95 -15.97 -5.12
N GLU A 10 -12.91 -15.53 -5.95
CA GLU A 10 -14.17 -14.97 -5.45
C GLU A 10 -15.06 -16.04 -4.80
N GLY A 11 -15.06 -17.27 -5.33
CA GLY A 11 -15.77 -18.40 -4.72
C GLY A 11 -15.20 -18.79 -3.35
N ARG A 12 -13.88 -18.97 -3.26
CA ARG A 12 -13.20 -19.31 -2.00
C ARG A 12 -13.33 -18.19 -0.97
N TYR A 13 -13.13 -16.94 -1.38
CA TYR A 13 -13.28 -15.77 -0.53
C TYR A 13 -14.68 -15.69 0.09
N SER A 14 -15.74 -15.89 -0.71
CA SER A 14 -17.12 -15.80 -0.22
C SER A 14 -17.46 -16.88 0.81
N THR A 15 -16.87 -18.07 0.68
CA THR A 15 -17.04 -19.16 1.66
C THR A 15 -16.32 -18.83 2.96
N VAL A 16 -15.05 -18.42 2.88
CA VAL A 16 -14.25 -18.02 4.05
C VAL A 16 -14.91 -16.84 4.77
N LEU A 17 -15.35 -15.82 4.04
CA LEU A 17 -16.01 -14.65 4.62
C LEU A 17 -17.29 -15.02 5.37
N ARG A 18 -18.13 -15.88 4.81
CA ARG A 18 -19.35 -16.34 5.49
C ARG A 18 -19.04 -17.10 6.77
N SER A 19 -18.04 -17.97 6.75
CA SER A 19 -17.62 -18.70 7.96
C SER A 19 -17.08 -17.77 9.03
N LEU A 20 -16.20 -16.83 8.65
CA LEU A 20 -15.59 -15.87 9.58
C LEU A 20 -16.58 -14.82 10.09
N ALA A 21 -17.66 -14.56 9.36
CA ALA A 21 -18.74 -13.70 9.86
C ALA A 21 -19.52 -14.35 11.01
N VAL A 22 -19.56 -15.68 11.07
CA VAL A 22 -20.19 -16.44 12.17
C VAL A 22 -19.23 -16.59 13.35
N ASP A 23 -18.01 -17.03 13.09
CA ASP A 23 -16.97 -17.19 14.12
C ASP A 23 -15.60 -16.69 13.62
N PRO A 24 -15.27 -15.42 13.90
CA PRO A 24 -13.96 -14.86 13.56
C PRO A 24 -12.79 -15.53 14.31
N HIS A 25 -13.04 -16.14 15.46
CA HIS A 25 -11.98 -16.77 16.26
C HIS A 25 -11.54 -18.12 15.69
N ALA A 26 -12.37 -18.76 14.86
CA ALA A 26 -12.04 -19.95 14.10
C ALA A 26 -11.09 -19.71 12.92
N ALA A 27 -10.68 -18.46 12.66
CA ALA A 27 -9.83 -18.12 11.53
C ALA A 27 -8.51 -18.90 11.52
N THR A 28 -8.27 -19.63 10.43
CA THR A 28 -7.02 -20.36 10.22
C THR A 28 -5.95 -19.51 9.54
N ILE A 29 -4.72 -19.99 9.50
CA ILE A 29 -3.62 -19.33 8.76
C ILE A 29 -3.92 -19.31 7.25
N ASP A 30 -4.59 -20.32 6.73
CA ASP A 30 -4.96 -20.41 5.31
C ASP A 30 -6.04 -19.38 4.97
N ASP A 31 -7.02 -19.18 5.85
CA ASP A 31 -8.04 -18.13 5.69
C ASP A 31 -7.40 -16.74 5.66
N LEU A 32 -6.50 -16.47 6.60
CA LEU A 32 -5.78 -15.19 6.65
C LEU A 32 -4.87 -15.00 5.43
N SER A 33 -4.25 -16.06 4.93
CA SER A 33 -3.42 -16.01 3.73
C SER A 33 -4.26 -15.71 2.48
N LEU A 34 -5.43 -16.33 2.34
CA LEU A 34 -6.39 -16.03 1.28
C LEU A 34 -6.86 -14.58 1.34
N LEU A 35 -7.24 -14.10 2.53
CA LEU A 35 -7.68 -12.71 2.73
C LEU A 35 -6.56 -11.70 2.42
N ARG A 36 -5.31 -12.03 2.75
CA ARG A 36 -4.14 -11.20 2.40
C ARG A 36 -3.95 -11.09 0.89
N GLU A 37 -4.02 -12.21 0.19
CA GLU A 37 -3.91 -12.22 -1.28
C GLU A 37 -5.09 -11.50 -1.94
N PHE A 38 -6.29 -11.66 -1.39
CA PHE A 38 -7.46 -10.92 -1.86
C PHE A 38 -7.33 -9.41 -1.61
N ALA A 39 -6.88 -9.00 -0.41
CA ALA A 39 -6.61 -7.59 -0.11
C ALA A 39 -5.53 -7.02 -1.05
N LEU A 40 -4.46 -7.77 -1.32
CA LEU A 40 -3.44 -7.36 -2.29
C LEU A 40 -4.06 -7.20 -3.69
N LEU A 41 -4.84 -8.17 -4.15
CA LEU A 41 -5.54 -8.09 -5.43
C LEU A 41 -6.42 -6.83 -5.51
N GLN A 42 -7.16 -6.51 -4.44
CA GLN A 42 -7.97 -5.30 -4.37
C GLN A 42 -7.13 -4.02 -4.51
N THR A 43 -5.87 -3.97 -4.04
CA THR A 43 -5.01 -2.78 -4.24
C THR A 43 -4.60 -2.54 -5.71
N PHE A 44 -4.67 -3.57 -6.55
CA PHE A 44 -4.30 -3.49 -7.97
C PHE A 44 -5.50 -3.40 -8.91
N ARG A 45 -6.63 -4.05 -8.58
CA ARG A 45 -7.78 -4.16 -9.50
C ARG A 45 -8.76 -2.97 -9.48
N THR A 46 -8.55 -1.97 -8.62
CA THR A 46 -9.51 -0.88 -8.45
C THR A 46 -9.36 0.21 -9.49
N ARG A 47 -10.45 0.95 -9.73
CA ARG A 47 -10.40 2.19 -10.53
C ARG A 47 -9.40 3.19 -9.95
N GLY A 48 -9.20 3.18 -8.63
CA GLY A 48 -8.16 3.96 -7.95
C GLY A 48 -6.76 3.65 -8.50
N HIS A 49 -6.38 2.38 -8.58
CA HIS A 49 -5.09 1.97 -9.14
C HIS A 49 -4.93 2.34 -10.62
N VAL A 50 -5.93 2.06 -11.45
CA VAL A 50 -5.92 2.44 -12.88
C VAL A 50 -5.76 3.95 -13.05
N THR A 51 -6.44 4.75 -12.22
CA THR A 51 -6.31 6.22 -12.24
C THR A 51 -4.88 6.65 -11.91
N ARG A 52 -4.25 6.04 -10.91
CA ARG A 52 -2.85 6.33 -10.54
C ARG A 52 -1.89 5.99 -11.69
N LEU A 53 -2.10 4.88 -12.40
CA LEU A 53 -1.29 4.50 -13.58
C LEU A 53 -1.48 5.48 -14.75
N THR A 54 -2.72 5.84 -15.07
CA THR A 54 -2.98 6.80 -16.16
C THR A 54 -2.41 8.18 -15.85
N GLU A 55 -2.54 8.65 -14.60
CA GLU A 55 -1.95 9.91 -14.14
C GLU A 55 -0.42 9.88 -14.20
N LEU A 56 0.18 8.75 -13.87
CA LEU A 56 1.63 8.54 -13.98
C LEU A 56 2.12 8.71 -15.41
N VAL A 57 1.49 8.01 -16.36
CA VAL A 57 1.85 8.09 -17.78
C VAL A 57 1.63 9.51 -18.32
N ARG A 58 0.54 10.16 -17.92
CA ARG A 58 0.25 11.55 -18.31
C ARG A 58 1.34 12.51 -17.86
N ARG A 59 1.73 12.48 -16.57
CA ARG A 59 2.78 13.35 -16.02
C ARG A 59 4.14 13.07 -16.64
N GLN A 60 4.53 11.79 -16.77
CA GLN A 60 5.79 11.43 -17.41
C GLN A 60 5.88 11.94 -18.86
N ARG A 61 4.76 11.85 -19.61
CA ARG A 61 4.67 12.37 -20.97
C ARG A 61 4.87 13.89 -21.00
N GLU A 62 4.26 14.62 -20.07
CA GLU A 62 4.41 16.08 -19.97
C GLU A 62 5.86 16.48 -19.68
N ASP A 63 6.52 15.79 -18.75
CA ASP A 63 7.93 16.02 -18.44
C ASP A 63 8.84 15.75 -19.66
N ILE A 64 8.60 14.64 -20.37
CA ILE A 64 9.36 14.29 -21.59
C ILE A 64 9.14 15.34 -22.69
N LEU A 65 7.90 15.78 -22.91
CA LEU A 65 7.60 16.80 -23.92
C LEU A 65 8.29 18.13 -23.58
N ALA A 66 8.23 18.56 -22.32
CA ALA A 66 8.92 19.77 -21.86
C ALA A 66 10.44 19.67 -22.05
N ALA A 67 11.04 18.51 -21.75
CA ALA A 67 12.47 18.27 -21.89
C ALA A 67 12.94 18.05 -23.35
N SER A 68 12.00 17.81 -24.28
CA SER A 68 12.33 17.45 -25.66
C SER A 68 12.61 18.65 -26.59
N GLU A 69 12.36 19.88 -26.13
CA GLU A 69 12.55 21.13 -26.90
C GLU A 69 11.89 21.09 -28.31
N GLY A 70 10.75 20.42 -28.44
CA GLY A 70 10.02 20.32 -29.72
C GLY A 70 10.49 19.19 -30.65
N ARG A 71 11.41 18.32 -30.19
CA ARG A 71 11.73 17.08 -30.92
C ARG A 71 10.52 16.15 -30.96
N ARG A 72 10.21 15.59 -32.12
CA ARG A 72 9.24 14.50 -32.25
C ARG A 72 9.80 13.24 -31.59
N LEU A 73 9.28 12.90 -30.43
CA LEU A 73 9.52 11.62 -29.76
C LEU A 73 8.29 10.72 -29.96
N ASP A 74 8.53 9.44 -30.26
CA ASP A 74 7.46 8.44 -30.28
C ASP A 74 7.19 7.98 -28.84
N ILE A 75 6.38 8.76 -28.14
CA ILE A 75 6.00 8.52 -26.75
C ILE A 75 4.54 8.07 -26.68
N MET A 76 4.25 7.18 -25.74
CA MET A 76 2.88 6.73 -25.48
C MET A 76 1.98 7.94 -25.23
N LYS A 77 0.98 8.12 -26.09
CA LYS A 77 0.05 9.25 -25.96
C LYS A 77 -0.81 9.11 -24.72
N GLU A 78 -1.46 7.96 -24.55
CA GLU A 78 -2.31 7.65 -23.41
C GLU A 78 -2.20 6.16 -23.12
N LEU A 79 -2.48 5.78 -21.87
CA LEU A 79 -2.57 4.38 -21.47
C LEU A 79 -4.04 3.95 -21.53
N PRO A 80 -4.46 3.11 -22.50
CA PRO A 80 -5.82 2.62 -22.58
C PRO A 80 -6.21 1.85 -21.32
N ILE A 81 -7.46 2.01 -20.86
CA ILE A 81 -7.96 1.37 -19.62
C ILE A 81 -7.71 -0.14 -19.62
N ARG A 82 -7.95 -0.83 -20.74
CA ARG A 82 -7.71 -2.28 -20.85
C ARG A 82 -6.23 -2.64 -20.58
N GLN A 83 -5.30 -1.88 -21.16
CA GLN A 83 -3.88 -2.10 -20.96
C GLN A 83 -3.47 -1.79 -19.52
N ALA A 84 -4.02 -0.73 -18.90
CA ALA A 84 -3.79 -0.43 -17.49
C ALA A 84 -4.27 -1.58 -16.58
N VAL A 85 -5.43 -2.18 -16.89
CA VAL A 85 -5.95 -3.34 -16.16
C VAL A 85 -5.02 -4.55 -16.33
N ASP A 86 -4.58 -4.87 -17.54
CA ASP A 86 -3.65 -5.98 -17.79
C ASP A 86 -2.32 -5.79 -17.04
N MET A 87 -1.76 -4.58 -17.07
CA MET A 87 -0.56 -4.23 -16.28
C MET A 87 -0.79 -4.41 -14.78
N SER A 88 -1.94 -3.98 -14.27
CA SER A 88 -2.29 -4.10 -12.85
C SER A 88 -2.35 -5.56 -12.40
N ILE A 89 -2.90 -6.44 -13.25
CA ILE A 89 -3.02 -7.86 -12.96
C ILE A 89 -1.65 -8.54 -13.04
N GLY A 90 -0.82 -8.17 -14.03
CA GLY A 90 0.58 -8.59 -14.08
C GLY A 90 1.35 -8.18 -12.82
N HIS A 91 1.18 -6.94 -12.35
CA HIS A 91 1.80 -6.46 -11.11
C HIS A 91 1.32 -7.24 -9.89
N PHE A 92 0.02 -7.51 -9.76
CA PHE A 92 -0.52 -8.35 -8.71
C PHE A 92 0.17 -9.72 -8.69
N LEU A 93 0.17 -10.44 -9.82
CA LEU A 93 0.75 -11.78 -9.93
C LEU A 93 2.23 -11.81 -9.52
N ASN A 94 3.00 -10.81 -9.94
CA ASN A 94 4.42 -10.67 -9.62
C ASN A 94 4.68 -10.22 -8.17
N SER A 95 3.69 -9.64 -7.49
CA SER A 95 3.84 -9.06 -6.15
C SER A 95 3.35 -9.95 -5.01
N ARG A 96 2.75 -11.12 -5.31
CA ARG A 96 2.17 -12.00 -4.27
C ARG A 96 3.17 -12.41 -3.20
N ALA A 97 4.38 -12.79 -3.60
CA ALA A 97 5.45 -13.18 -2.68
C ALA A 97 5.93 -12.01 -1.79
N SER A 98 5.67 -10.77 -2.20
CA SER A 98 6.09 -9.56 -1.50
C SER A 98 5.25 -9.26 -0.24
N VAL A 99 4.20 -10.02 0.07
CA VAL A 99 3.38 -9.81 1.27
C VAL A 99 3.23 -11.05 2.14
N THR A 100 3.83 -12.19 1.75
CA THR A 100 3.65 -13.47 2.45
C THR A 100 4.21 -13.47 3.87
N ASP A 101 5.14 -12.55 4.16
CA ASP A 101 5.78 -12.38 5.46
C ASP A 101 5.00 -11.49 6.44
N LEU A 102 3.94 -10.79 5.98
CA LEU A 102 3.17 -9.90 6.84
C LEU A 102 2.34 -10.67 7.88
N ASP A 103 2.44 -10.28 9.15
CA ASP A 103 1.57 -10.79 10.20
C ASP A 103 0.13 -10.38 9.90
N SER A 104 -0.80 -11.33 9.97
CA SER A 104 -2.20 -11.12 9.58
C SER A 104 -3.15 -11.44 10.73
N CYS A 105 -4.26 -10.70 10.80
CA CYS A 105 -5.33 -10.90 11.78
C CYS A 105 -6.66 -10.30 11.27
N LEU A 106 -7.75 -10.66 11.95
CA LEU A 106 -9.06 -10.06 11.79
C LEU A 106 -9.28 -8.98 12.85
N ILE A 107 -10.00 -7.94 12.48
CA ILE A 107 -10.53 -6.92 13.38
C ILE A 107 -12.02 -7.19 13.54
N VAL A 108 -12.46 -7.43 14.78
CA VAL A 108 -13.87 -7.63 15.11
C VAL A 108 -14.41 -6.37 15.78
N ASN A 109 -15.37 -5.73 15.14
CA ASN A 109 -15.96 -4.47 15.59
C ASN A 109 -17.18 -4.69 16.48
N GLY A 110 -16.97 -4.60 17.79
CA GLY A 110 -18.01 -4.65 18.83
C GLY A 110 -18.70 -3.30 19.12
N THR A 111 -18.36 -2.23 18.40
CA THR A 111 -18.89 -0.88 18.66
C THR A 111 -20.20 -0.62 17.91
N ARG A 112 -20.95 0.44 18.22
CA ARG A 112 -22.13 0.80 17.39
C ARG A 112 -21.74 1.42 16.04
N LYS A 113 -20.55 2.03 15.94
CA LYS A 113 -20.06 2.65 14.71
C LYS A 113 -19.66 1.55 13.73
N GLN A 114 -20.12 1.65 12.48
CA GLN A 114 -19.81 0.65 11.45
C GLN A 114 -18.47 0.93 10.78
N LEU A 115 -17.79 -0.14 10.37
CA LEU A 115 -16.72 -0.05 9.40
C LEU A 115 -17.33 0.31 8.03
N VAL A 116 -16.73 1.26 7.32
CA VAL A 116 -17.12 1.63 5.96
C VAL A 116 -16.15 1.06 4.94
N THR A 117 -16.61 0.87 3.70
CA THR A 117 -15.77 0.51 2.56
C THR A 117 -15.92 1.54 1.43
N SER A 118 -15.24 1.35 0.30
CA SER A 118 -15.19 2.34 -0.77
C SER A 118 -15.05 1.70 -2.16
N ASP A 119 -14.96 2.55 -3.18
CA ASP A 119 -14.61 2.17 -4.54
C ASP A 119 -13.11 1.81 -4.72
N ASP A 120 -12.28 2.01 -3.69
CA ASP A 120 -10.90 1.52 -3.56
C ASP A 120 -10.72 0.86 -2.18
N PRO A 121 -11.28 -0.35 -1.96
CA PRO A 121 -11.56 -0.87 -0.63
C PRO A 121 -10.33 -1.39 0.12
N ALA A 122 -9.21 -1.70 -0.55
CA ALA A 122 -7.99 -2.12 0.12
C ALA A 122 -7.04 -0.94 0.28
N VAL A 123 -6.69 -0.64 1.53
CA VAL A 123 -5.72 0.41 1.88
C VAL A 123 -4.35 -0.23 2.05
N LEU A 124 -3.41 0.16 1.20
CA LEU A 124 -1.98 -0.07 1.41
C LEU A 124 -1.32 1.22 1.90
N THR A 125 -0.74 1.19 3.09
CA THR A 125 -0.08 2.35 3.69
C THR A 125 1.13 1.94 4.52
N ASN A 126 1.90 2.92 4.99
CA ASN A 126 3.08 2.68 5.80
C ASN A 126 3.31 3.81 6.80
N ARG A 127 2.78 3.61 8.02
CA ARG A 127 2.96 4.54 9.13
C ARG A 127 4.43 4.80 9.46
N TYR A 128 5.29 3.81 9.34
CA TYR A 128 6.71 3.93 9.65
C TYR A 128 7.41 4.90 8.69
N PHE A 129 7.19 4.76 7.39
CA PHE A 129 7.74 5.70 6.41
C PHE A 129 7.19 7.11 6.62
N LEU A 130 5.88 7.26 6.72
CA LEU A 130 5.23 8.57 6.86
C LEU A 130 5.59 9.28 8.17
N GLN A 131 5.59 8.57 9.30
CA GLN A 131 5.76 9.18 10.62
C GLN A 131 7.22 9.21 11.12
N ARG A 132 8.03 8.18 10.82
CA ARG A 132 9.40 8.05 11.36
C ARG A 132 10.46 8.45 10.35
N LEU A 133 10.31 8.07 9.08
CA LEU A 133 11.26 8.42 8.03
C LEU A 133 10.92 9.75 7.34
N ARG A 134 9.66 10.21 7.48
CA ARG A 134 9.10 11.40 6.81
C ARG A 134 9.13 11.26 5.28
N GLU A 135 8.92 10.03 4.82
CA GLU A 135 8.83 9.68 3.41
C GLU A 135 7.36 9.51 3.02
N GLU A 136 6.95 10.11 1.90
CA GLU A 136 5.53 10.15 1.50
C GLU A 136 5.05 8.90 0.75
N SER A 137 5.96 7.97 0.47
CA SER A 137 5.69 6.76 -0.29
C SER A 137 6.55 5.61 0.20
N SER A 138 6.07 4.39 -0.04
CA SER A 138 6.82 3.17 0.22
C SER A 138 6.35 2.05 -0.70
N GLY A 139 7.22 1.07 -0.94
CA GLY A 139 6.91 -0.10 -1.75
C GLY A 139 6.29 -1.23 -0.93
N LEU A 140 5.77 -2.25 -1.62
CA LEU A 140 5.18 -3.43 -0.99
C LEU A 140 6.17 -4.21 -0.10
N ILE A 141 7.47 -4.17 -0.42
CA ILE A 141 8.53 -4.85 0.35
C ILE A 141 9.09 -3.99 1.50
N SER A 142 8.69 -2.72 1.58
CA SER A 142 9.23 -1.78 2.56
C SER A 142 8.86 -2.18 3.98
N ALA A 143 9.78 -1.92 4.92
CA ALA A 143 9.54 -2.09 6.33
C ALA A 143 8.37 -1.19 6.78
N GLY A 144 7.48 -1.72 7.58
CA GLY A 144 6.32 -1.01 8.13
C GLY A 144 5.08 -0.98 7.24
N ALA A 145 5.03 -1.82 6.20
CA ALA A 145 3.85 -1.96 5.36
C ALA A 145 2.62 -2.42 6.18
N ILE A 146 1.47 -1.82 5.86
CA ILE A 146 0.16 -2.12 6.43
C ILE A 146 -0.82 -2.29 5.28
N LEU A 147 -1.54 -3.41 5.26
CA LEU A 147 -2.60 -3.71 4.32
C LEU A 147 -3.89 -3.92 5.09
N TYR A 148 -4.90 -3.11 4.81
CA TYR A 148 -6.18 -3.10 5.52
C TYR A 148 -7.34 -3.23 4.53
N LEU A 149 -8.31 -4.07 4.86
CA LEU A 149 -9.49 -4.31 4.03
C LEU A 149 -10.73 -4.53 4.91
N PRO A 150 -11.72 -3.62 4.90
CA PRO A 150 -13.03 -3.89 5.48
C PRO A 150 -13.73 -5.02 4.72
N LEU A 151 -14.21 -6.02 5.44
CA LEU A 151 -14.91 -7.18 4.88
C LEU A 151 -16.43 -7.06 5.06
N SER A 152 -16.85 -6.43 6.16
CA SER A 152 -18.24 -6.10 6.47
C SER A 152 -18.27 -4.92 7.46
N PRO A 153 -19.45 -4.37 7.81
CA PRO A 153 -19.56 -3.37 8.88
C PRO A 153 -18.98 -3.79 10.24
N ARG A 154 -18.81 -5.11 10.44
CA ARG A 154 -18.42 -5.75 11.70
C ARG A 154 -17.07 -6.44 11.67
N LEU A 155 -16.51 -6.66 10.49
CA LEU A 155 -15.30 -7.45 10.30
C LEU A 155 -14.37 -6.77 9.30
N ALA A 156 -13.08 -6.70 9.62
CA ALA A 156 -12.05 -6.29 8.68
C ALA A 156 -10.84 -7.21 8.74
N PHE A 157 -10.07 -7.24 7.67
CA PHE A 157 -8.77 -7.88 7.59
C PHE A 157 -7.66 -6.84 7.79
N LEU A 158 -6.62 -7.24 8.51
CA LEU A 158 -5.41 -6.44 8.71
C LEU A 158 -4.17 -7.34 8.56
N ALA A 159 -3.29 -6.98 7.62
CA ALA A 159 -1.92 -7.47 7.56
C ALA A 159 -0.95 -6.32 7.83
N PHE A 160 0.11 -6.59 8.58
CA PHE A 160 1.09 -5.58 8.96
C PHE A 160 2.48 -6.19 9.11
N ASP A 161 3.50 -5.34 9.01
CA ASP A 161 4.87 -5.74 9.25
C ASP A 161 5.11 -6.02 10.75
N GLY A 162 5.17 -7.30 11.09
CA GLY A 162 5.42 -7.79 12.44
C GLY A 162 6.83 -7.51 12.97
N ASP A 163 7.78 -7.10 12.13
CA ASP A 163 9.13 -6.67 12.55
C ASP A 163 9.16 -5.19 12.96
N ILE A 164 8.16 -4.40 12.57
CA ILE A 164 8.03 -2.96 12.90
C ILE A 164 6.93 -2.71 13.93
N TYR A 165 5.80 -3.42 13.83
CA TYR A 165 4.65 -3.25 14.72
C TYR A 165 4.35 -4.49 15.55
N TYR A 166 3.53 -4.29 16.58
CA TYR A 166 2.82 -5.34 17.27
C TYR A 166 1.39 -4.85 17.60
N ALA A 167 0.46 -5.79 17.72
CA ALA A 167 -0.92 -5.52 18.10
C ALA A 167 -1.13 -5.90 19.57
N PRO A 168 -1.23 -4.94 20.51
CA PRO A 168 -1.27 -5.23 21.95
C PRO A 168 -2.52 -6.01 22.37
N ASP A 169 -3.66 -5.71 21.75
CA ASP A 169 -4.96 -6.29 22.11
C ASP A 169 -5.30 -7.54 21.26
N ARG A 170 -4.32 -8.09 20.54
CA ARG A 170 -4.51 -9.28 19.69
C ARG A 170 -4.61 -10.54 20.54
N GLN A 171 -5.67 -11.31 20.33
CA GLN A 171 -5.89 -12.64 20.92
C GLN A 171 -5.99 -13.67 19.78
N GLY A 172 -4.98 -14.54 19.67
CA GLY A 172 -4.89 -15.47 18.54
C GLY A 172 -4.84 -14.72 17.21
N ASN A 173 -5.85 -14.92 16.36
CA ASN A 173 -5.95 -14.28 15.05
C ASN A 173 -6.89 -13.07 15.00
N VAL A 174 -7.36 -12.59 16.15
CA VAL A 174 -8.39 -11.55 16.25
C VAL A 174 -7.93 -10.38 17.11
N ILE A 175 -8.31 -9.16 16.72
CA ILE A 175 -8.27 -7.95 17.53
C ILE A 175 -9.72 -7.49 17.74
N SER A 176 -10.21 -7.56 18.98
CA SER A 176 -11.56 -7.11 19.32
C SER A 176 -11.57 -5.62 19.64
N VAL A 177 -12.41 -4.86 18.92
CA VAL A 177 -12.47 -3.40 19.02
C VAL A 177 -13.78 -2.98 19.65
N ASN A 178 -13.69 -2.39 20.84
CA ASN A 178 -14.83 -1.93 21.63
C ASN A 178 -14.89 -0.39 21.80
N LYS A 179 -13.97 0.34 21.15
CA LYS A 179 -13.90 1.81 21.19
C LYS A 179 -14.21 2.40 19.82
N ALA A 180 -15.24 3.25 19.75
CA ALA A 180 -15.72 3.81 18.49
C ALA A 180 -14.68 4.69 17.79
N GLU A 181 -13.75 5.28 18.55
CA GLU A 181 -12.64 6.07 18.02
C GLU A 181 -11.71 5.22 17.16
N ALA A 182 -11.56 3.92 17.45
CA ALA A 182 -10.68 3.04 16.67
C ALA A 182 -11.31 2.74 15.32
N ILE A 183 -12.63 2.58 15.29
CA ILE A 183 -13.39 2.46 14.05
C ILE A 183 -13.32 3.76 13.25
N SER A 184 -13.40 4.93 13.89
CA SER A 184 -13.24 6.22 13.21
C SER A 184 -11.86 6.38 12.57
N GLU A 185 -10.79 5.93 13.23
CA GLU A 185 -9.42 5.92 12.66
C GLU A 185 -9.29 4.99 11.44
N LEU A 186 -9.92 3.82 11.49
CA LEU A 186 -9.95 2.88 10.36
C LEU A 186 -10.79 3.43 9.19
N ASN A 187 -11.93 4.04 9.49
CA ASN A 187 -12.79 4.69 8.51
C ASN A 187 -12.10 5.91 7.88
N GLU A 188 -11.34 6.70 8.64
CA GLU A 188 -10.54 7.80 8.09
C GLU A 188 -9.60 7.29 7.00
N MET A 189 -8.85 6.22 7.26
CA MET A 189 -7.98 5.63 6.24
C MET A 189 -8.75 5.23 4.98
N GLN A 190 -9.99 4.73 5.12
CA GLN A 190 -10.83 4.42 3.96
C GLN A 190 -11.35 5.64 3.21
N VAL A 191 -11.78 6.68 3.93
CA VAL A 191 -12.21 7.92 3.31
C VAL A 191 -11.07 8.59 2.55
N LEU A 192 -9.85 8.53 3.08
CA LEU A 192 -8.68 9.08 2.40
C LEU A 192 -8.23 8.24 1.19
N ASN A 193 -8.45 6.93 1.21
CA ASN A 193 -8.09 6.04 0.10
C ASN A 193 -9.13 6.04 -1.02
N SER A 194 -10.40 6.24 -0.68
CA SER A 194 -11.52 6.25 -1.63
C SER A 194 -11.37 7.34 -2.70
N LYS A 195 -11.87 7.06 -3.90
CA LYS A 195 -11.82 8.02 -5.01
C LYS A 195 -13.11 8.83 -5.06
N HIS A 196 -14.25 8.15 -5.16
CA HIS A 196 -15.55 8.81 -5.32
C HIS A 196 -16.56 8.42 -4.26
N ASN A 197 -16.64 7.14 -3.90
CA ASN A 197 -17.77 6.61 -3.14
C ASN A 197 -17.34 5.94 -1.85
N ILE A 198 -18.15 6.14 -0.81
CA ILE A 198 -18.10 5.40 0.45
C ILE A 198 -19.39 4.59 0.57
N TYR A 199 -19.26 3.34 0.99
CA TYR A 199 -20.36 2.41 1.18
C TYR A 199 -20.44 2.01 2.66
N TYR A 200 -21.66 2.00 3.19
CA TYR A 200 -21.99 1.64 4.57
C TYR A 200 -23.18 0.69 4.61
N GLY A 201 -23.30 -0.11 5.67
CA GLY A 201 -24.23 -1.24 5.70
C GLY A 201 -25.63 -0.91 6.23
N ASP A 202 -25.75 0.07 7.13
CA ASP A 202 -27.02 0.47 7.73
C ASP A 202 -27.40 1.90 7.28
N PRO A 203 -28.54 2.10 6.60
CA PRO A 203 -29.04 3.42 6.23
C PRO A 203 -29.10 4.41 7.39
N ARG A 204 -29.32 3.95 8.63
CA ARG A 204 -29.37 4.81 9.82
C ARG A 204 -28.01 5.43 10.16
N ALA A 205 -26.92 4.91 9.62
CA ALA A 205 -25.57 5.45 9.80
C ALA A 205 -25.26 6.61 8.84
N GLU A 206 -26.13 6.92 7.87
CA GLU A 206 -25.88 7.91 6.81
C GLU A 206 -25.42 9.26 7.34
N ALA A 207 -26.15 9.84 8.29
CA ALA A 207 -25.78 11.15 8.87
C ALA A 207 -24.38 11.11 9.52
N GLN A 208 -24.10 10.04 10.30
CA GLN A 208 -22.80 9.88 10.95
C GLN A 208 -21.66 9.67 9.94
N VAL A 209 -21.89 8.89 8.89
CA VAL A 209 -20.88 8.66 7.84
C VAL A 209 -20.66 9.94 7.05
N GLY A 210 -21.72 10.70 6.73
CA GLY A 210 -21.63 12.00 6.07
C GLY A 210 -20.76 12.99 6.83
N GLU A 211 -20.99 13.15 8.14
CA GLU A 211 -20.18 14.01 9.01
C GLU A 211 -18.69 13.59 9.02
N GLU A 212 -18.41 12.28 9.12
CA GLU A 212 -17.03 11.78 9.06
C GLU A 212 -16.40 12.05 7.69
N MET A 213 -17.15 11.87 6.61
CA MET A 213 -16.68 12.11 5.25
C MET A 213 -16.32 13.57 5.04
N GLU A 214 -17.19 14.51 5.43
CA GLU A 214 -16.92 15.95 5.30
C GLU A 214 -15.66 16.34 6.07
N ARG A 215 -15.52 15.83 7.29
CA ARG A 215 -14.34 16.08 8.13
C ARG A 215 -13.04 15.56 7.52
N PHE A 216 -13.07 14.37 6.92
CA PHE A 216 -11.85 13.70 6.44
C PHE A 216 -11.50 14.06 4.99
N THR A 217 -12.48 14.39 4.15
CA THR A 217 -12.25 14.65 2.71
C THR A 217 -11.33 15.84 2.48
N GLN A 218 -11.34 16.84 3.37
CA GLN A 218 -10.44 18.00 3.33
C GLN A 218 -8.95 17.61 3.41
N ARG A 219 -8.64 16.39 3.85
CA ARG A 219 -7.27 15.88 3.98
C ARG A 219 -6.83 14.99 2.82
N ARG A 220 -7.70 14.76 1.82
CA ARG A 220 -7.34 13.95 0.65
C ARG A 220 -6.22 14.64 -0.12
N ARG A 221 -5.27 13.85 -0.60
CA ARG A 221 -4.19 14.37 -1.45
C ARG A 221 -4.74 14.66 -2.83
N THR A 222 -4.36 15.82 -3.37
CA THR A 222 -4.56 16.15 -4.78
C THR A 222 -3.52 15.45 -5.64
N GLU A 223 -2.30 15.30 -5.13
CA GLU A 223 -1.23 14.56 -5.78
C GLU A 223 -1.24 13.08 -5.41
N LEU A 224 -1.32 12.23 -6.44
CA LEU A 224 -1.40 10.77 -6.32
C LEU A 224 -0.08 10.07 -6.62
N VAL A 225 0.76 10.71 -7.44
CA VAL A 225 2.02 10.15 -7.94
C VAL A 225 3.12 11.19 -7.79
N HIS A 226 4.33 10.71 -7.49
CA HIS A 226 5.54 11.51 -7.52
C HIS A 226 6.54 10.85 -8.47
N ILE A 227 7.10 11.66 -9.37
CA ILE A 227 8.09 11.23 -10.36
C ILE A 227 9.40 11.93 -10.05
N GLN A 228 10.48 11.17 -9.94
CA GLN A 228 11.82 11.68 -9.74
C GLN A 228 12.74 11.12 -10.82
N TYR A 229 13.47 12.01 -11.49
CA TYR A 229 14.46 11.66 -12.50
C TYR A 229 15.84 11.63 -11.86
N PHE A 230 16.70 10.76 -12.38
CA PHE A 230 18.11 10.70 -12.00
C PHE A 230 18.99 10.55 -13.23
N ARG A 231 20.09 11.28 -13.24
CA ARG A 231 21.09 11.21 -14.30
C ARG A 231 22.20 10.24 -13.91
N LEU A 232 22.65 9.41 -14.85
CA LEU A 232 23.86 8.62 -14.66
C LEU A 232 25.06 9.56 -14.53
N THR A 233 25.85 9.42 -13.46
CA THR A 233 27.06 10.23 -13.23
C THR A 233 28.34 9.42 -13.37
N GLY A 234 28.25 8.10 -13.35
CA GLY A 234 29.36 7.22 -13.66
C GLY A 234 29.12 5.78 -13.24
N ILE A 235 30.09 4.92 -13.56
CA ILE A 235 30.11 3.52 -13.15
C ILE A 235 31.36 3.32 -12.29
N LYS A 236 31.18 2.83 -11.07
CA LYS A 236 32.28 2.53 -10.14
C LYS A 236 32.11 1.10 -9.63
N ASN A 237 33.14 0.27 -9.81
CA ASN A 237 33.12 -1.14 -9.40
C ASN A 237 31.89 -1.91 -9.92
N GLU A 238 31.57 -1.74 -11.20
CA GLU A 238 30.38 -2.35 -11.85
C GLU A 238 29.02 -1.89 -11.28
N VAL A 239 29.01 -0.81 -10.48
CA VAL A 239 27.80 -0.19 -9.95
C VAL A 239 27.57 1.16 -10.63
N GLU A 240 26.41 1.33 -11.23
CA GLU A 240 25.95 2.60 -11.79
C GLU A 240 25.56 3.57 -10.67
N HIS A 241 26.08 4.79 -10.75
CA HIS A 241 25.80 5.87 -9.81
C HIS A 241 24.91 6.92 -10.46
N TYR A 242 23.86 7.30 -9.75
CA TYR A 242 22.83 8.20 -10.23
C TYR A 242 22.65 9.37 -9.26
N GLU A 243 22.48 10.58 -9.80
CA GLU A 243 22.18 11.79 -9.01
C GLU A 243 20.79 12.32 -9.37
N PRO A 244 20.01 12.81 -8.37
CA PRO A 244 18.67 13.34 -8.61
C PRO A 244 18.72 14.60 -9.50
N MET A 245 17.69 14.77 -10.32
CA MET A 245 17.50 15.92 -11.19
C MET A 245 16.27 16.72 -10.74
N ASP A 246 16.37 18.04 -10.71
CA ASP A 246 15.23 18.91 -10.37
C ASP A 246 14.13 18.88 -11.46
N ALA A 247 14.54 18.68 -12.71
CA ALA A 247 13.67 18.48 -13.86
C ALA A 247 14.30 17.46 -14.82
N LEU A 248 13.48 16.80 -15.65
CA LEU A 248 14.00 15.93 -16.69
C LEU A 248 14.78 16.74 -17.72
N GLU A 249 16.00 16.31 -18.05
CA GLU A 249 16.82 16.88 -19.11
C GLU A 249 17.20 15.78 -20.11
N ILE A 250 16.80 15.93 -21.37
CA ILE A 250 17.11 14.96 -22.43
C ILE A 250 18.30 15.45 -23.24
N ARG A 251 19.49 14.93 -22.91
CA ARG A 251 20.74 15.21 -23.61
C ARG A 251 21.07 14.08 -24.60
N PRO A 252 21.64 14.37 -25.78
CA PRO A 252 22.14 13.33 -26.68
C PRO A 252 23.15 12.42 -25.96
N GLY A 253 22.93 11.11 -25.99
CA GLY A 253 23.78 10.12 -25.30
C GLY A 253 23.69 10.15 -23.76
N GLY A 254 22.79 10.94 -23.18
CA GLY A 254 22.55 10.96 -21.74
C GLY A 254 21.69 9.79 -21.30
N GLU A 255 22.13 9.09 -20.26
CA GLU A 255 21.35 8.05 -19.59
C GLU A 255 20.71 8.61 -18.33
N TRP A 256 19.44 8.24 -18.14
CA TRP A 256 18.68 8.58 -16.94
C TRP A 256 17.78 7.42 -16.54
N ILE A 257 17.41 7.41 -15.26
CA ILE A 257 16.40 6.51 -14.72
C ILE A 257 15.28 7.33 -14.11
N THR A 258 14.07 6.78 -14.13
CA THR A 258 12.93 7.36 -13.43
C THR A 258 12.48 6.48 -12.28
N SER A 259 12.26 7.12 -11.14
CA SER A 259 11.57 6.55 -10.00
C SER A 259 10.14 7.07 -10.00
N PHE A 260 9.17 6.16 -9.92
CA PHE A 260 7.76 6.49 -9.76
C PHE A 260 7.27 5.98 -8.41
N ASN A 261 6.58 6.84 -7.68
CA ASN A 261 6.05 6.53 -6.36
C ASN A 261 4.56 6.85 -6.29
N PHE A 262 3.76 5.92 -5.77
CA PHE A 262 2.38 6.22 -5.38
C PHE A 262 2.39 6.80 -3.96
N LEU A 263 1.83 8.00 -3.84
CA LEU A 263 1.79 8.73 -2.58
C LEU A 263 0.74 8.11 -1.66
N GLN A 264 1.13 7.84 -0.42
CA GLN A 264 0.29 7.13 0.54
C GLN A 264 -0.64 8.09 1.30
N VAL A 265 -1.78 7.57 1.76
CA VAL A 265 -2.74 8.35 2.56
C VAL A 265 -2.14 8.70 3.93
N HIS A 266 -2.36 9.95 4.37
CA HIS A 266 -1.87 10.45 5.66
C HIS A 266 -3.03 10.78 6.62
N PRO A 267 -3.51 9.81 7.40
CA PRO A 267 -4.59 10.04 8.36
C PRO A 267 -4.19 11.09 9.41
N SER A 268 -5.18 11.77 9.98
CA SER A 268 -5.00 12.69 11.10
C SER A 268 -4.51 11.95 12.34
N ARG A 269 -4.96 10.70 12.51
CA ARG A 269 -4.55 9.80 13.57
C ARG A 269 -4.33 8.40 13.01
N TRP A 270 -3.18 7.82 13.33
CA TRP A 270 -2.93 6.43 13.04
C TRP A 270 -3.74 5.54 13.95
N THR A 271 -4.23 4.42 13.41
CA THR A 271 -4.95 3.42 14.18
C THR A 271 -4.18 3.02 15.43
N ARG A 272 -4.85 3.05 16.58
CA ARG A 272 -4.27 2.59 17.85
C ARG A 272 -4.11 1.08 17.96
N LEU A 273 -4.60 0.32 16.97
CA LEU A 273 -4.52 -1.14 16.97
C LEU A 273 -3.08 -1.65 16.75
N LEU A 274 -2.19 -0.82 16.22
CA LEU A 274 -0.80 -1.14 15.95
C LEU A 274 0.14 -0.18 16.68
N ASN A 275 1.01 -0.75 17.51
CA ASN A 275 2.07 -0.02 18.19
C ASN A 275 3.42 -0.33 17.56
N PHE A 276 4.31 0.67 17.53
CA PHE A 276 5.70 0.44 17.15
C PHE A 276 6.36 -0.50 18.15
N ARG A 277 7.11 -1.49 17.66
CA ARG A 277 8.02 -2.25 18.51
C ARG A 277 9.09 -1.34 19.09
N LEU A 278 9.54 -1.66 20.30
CA LEU A 278 10.65 -0.97 20.94
C LEU A 278 11.96 -1.09 20.13
N ARG A 279 12.14 -2.23 19.45
CA ARG A 279 13.29 -2.54 18.59
C ARG A 279 12.80 -2.99 17.21
N PRO A 280 12.43 -2.04 16.33
CA PRO A 280 12.03 -2.37 14.97
C PRO A 280 13.20 -3.04 14.23
N ARG A 281 12.90 -4.01 13.37
CA ARG A 281 13.91 -4.71 12.54
C ARG A 281 13.65 -4.42 11.07
N PHE A 282 14.70 -4.07 10.34
CA PHE A 282 14.67 -3.83 8.91
C PHE A 282 16.08 -4.02 8.34
N VAL A 283 16.16 -4.14 7.02
CA VAL A 283 17.43 -4.08 6.29
C VAL A 283 17.45 -2.75 5.56
N ASP A 284 18.53 -2.00 5.73
CA ASP A 284 18.82 -0.82 4.90
C ASP A 284 19.91 -1.20 3.90
N THR A 285 19.64 -0.95 2.62
CA THR A 285 20.57 -1.24 1.54
C THR A 285 21.40 -0.02 1.13
N GLY A 286 21.13 1.15 1.70
CA GLY A 286 21.70 2.43 1.25
C GLY A 286 21.21 2.84 -0.14
N THR A 287 20.19 2.15 -0.68
CA THR A 287 19.58 2.47 -1.98
C THR A 287 18.24 3.19 -1.78
N ARG A 288 17.70 3.77 -2.85
CA ARG A 288 16.40 4.45 -2.83
C ARG A 288 15.21 3.52 -2.52
N VAL A 289 15.40 2.20 -2.48
CA VAL A 289 14.39 1.25 -1.96
C VAL A 289 14.09 1.51 -0.48
N GLY A 290 15.02 2.13 0.24
CA GLY A 290 14.90 2.47 1.65
C GLY A 290 14.94 1.23 2.56
N HIS A 291 14.28 1.32 3.70
CA HIS A 291 14.20 0.22 4.66
C HIS A 291 13.28 -0.88 4.14
N ILE A 292 13.79 -2.10 4.02
CA ILE A 292 13.04 -3.29 3.58
C ILE A 292 12.83 -4.29 4.71
N ARG A 293 11.79 -5.11 4.59
CA ARG A 293 11.52 -6.18 5.56
C ARG A 293 12.58 -7.28 5.48
N PRO A 294 13.09 -7.80 6.60
CA PRO A 294 14.16 -8.81 6.57
C PRO A 294 13.75 -10.17 5.96
N ARG A 295 12.45 -10.51 6.03
CA ARG A 295 11.92 -11.83 5.63
C ARG A 295 11.20 -11.82 4.30
N VAL A 296 11.10 -10.67 3.63
CA VAL A 296 10.41 -10.55 2.36
C VAL A 296 11.15 -11.29 1.25
N VAL A 297 10.41 -11.96 0.37
CA VAL A 297 10.95 -12.56 -0.84
C VAL A 297 10.98 -11.47 -1.92
N VAL A 298 12.16 -11.20 -2.47
CA VAL A 298 12.33 -10.25 -3.58
C VAL A 298 12.42 -11.05 -4.89
N PRO A 299 11.44 -10.95 -5.82
CA PRO A 299 11.52 -11.60 -7.12
C PRO A 299 12.79 -11.18 -7.88
N GLY A 300 13.50 -12.13 -8.50
CA GLY A 300 14.65 -11.86 -9.37
C GLY A 300 15.98 -11.54 -8.68
N ARG A 301 16.04 -11.43 -7.34
CA ARG A 301 17.32 -11.39 -6.60
C ARG A 301 17.63 -12.74 -5.98
N HIS A 302 18.66 -13.43 -6.47
CA HIS A 302 19.30 -14.49 -5.69
C HIS A 302 19.73 -13.90 -4.34
N ARG A 303 19.45 -14.61 -3.24
CA ARG A 303 19.91 -14.24 -1.90
C ARG A 303 21.44 -14.15 -1.90
N LYS A 304 22.01 -12.98 -2.21
CA LYS A 304 23.32 -12.64 -1.65
C LYS A 304 23.08 -12.50 -0.15
N LYS A 305 23.72 -13.36 0.65
CA LYS A 305 23.75 -13.25 2.11
C LYS A 305 24.06 -11.79 2.45
N VAL A 306 23.05 -11.06 2.90
CA VAL A 306 23.30 -9.84 3.67
C VAL A 306 23.73 -10.37 5.02
N ASP A 307 25.04 -10.37 5.26
CA ASP A 307 25.60 -10.76 6.53
C ASP A 307 25.09 -9.81 7.62
N ARG A 308 24.15 -10.36 8.40
CA ARG A 308 23.55 -9.85 9.63
C ARG A 308 22.41 -8.82 9.46
N PRO A 309 21.25 -9.04 10.10
CA PRO A 309 20.26 -7.98 10.27
C PRO A 309 20.90 -6.84 11.07
N ILE A 310 20.86 -5.63 10.51
CA ILE A 310 21.32 -4.43 11.21
C ILE A 310 20.26 -4.10 12.29
N ILE A 311 20.59 -4.38 13.55
CA ILE A 311 19.81 -3.94 14.71
C ILE A 311 20.29 -2.54 15.09
N LEU A 312 19.69 -1.48 14.53
CA LEU A 312 19.94 -0.13 15.03
C LEU A 312 19.11 0.11 16.30
N GLY A 313 19.66 -0.32 17.43
CA GLY A 313 19.25 0.14 18.74
C GLY A 313 19.83 1.53 19.01
N LYS A 314 18.95 2.52 19.14
CA LYS A 314 19.16 3.91 19.60
C LYS A 314 19.85 4.84 18.59
N LYS A 315 19.15 5.94 18.24
CA LYS A 315 19.80 7.22 17.93
C LYS A 315 19.83 8.08 19.21
N PRO A 316 20.88 8.92 19.39
CA PRO A 316 21.01 9.80 20.54
C PRO A 316 19.92 10.87 20.53
N ARG A 317 19.55 11.33 21.72
CA ARG A 317 18.78 12.56 21.89
C ARG A 317 19.58 13.72 21.31
N LEU A 318 18.95 14.50 20.43
CA LEU A 318 19.14 15.93 20.35
C LEU A 318 17.76 16.57 20.47
#